data_AF-A0A7S0DCP1-F1
#
_entry.id   AF-A0A7S0DCP1-F1
#
_cell.length_a   1.000
_cell.length_b   1.000
_cell.length_c   1.000
_cell.angle_alpha   90.00
_cell.angle_beta   90.00
_cell.angle_gamma   90.00
#
_symmetry.space_group_name_H-M   'P 1'
#
loop_
_entity.id
_entity.type
_entity.pdbx_description
1 polymer ?
#
loop_
_entity_poly.entity_id
_entity_poly.type
_entity_poly.pdbx_seq_one_letter_code
_entity_poly.pdbx_strand_id
1 'polypeptide(L)'
;SGVTVVFRPPIRQGPSMRVAVSLEDVKKEVDTGKGDRPCYWKAENHVDETSNLRVENWLKPIRHLVLAHDDASLSSTIRITHDQGTAILRYIEEVKMFANIRDTKIKAQNNGQMPEGHPEEGWKDPLFLDHHWETEVLKNWPSSKNRSKWLKSLKELESELETAITKAKGNSETSAAFVKLSVRSPKDAVFNQKRYYEILEKRLSERKINSVDEKSLSIRVEAIRYASWKALKCYTAKQAMDLLLRSERIYVDILQHELFTKGDKDRKFNLNAHVAPFKETFDPSLEFRGFVAGGKRTAITAYSPFVYDEKIVKEKKKIWEKIDEIWTQAEAKLTLKDYSIELAMTTPDT
;
A
#
# COMPACT_ATOMS: atom_id res chain seq x y z
N SER A 1 -16.73 7.09 -19.03
CA SER A 1 -16.17 7.10 -17.65
C SER A 1 -16.93 6.10 -16.82
N GLY A 2 -16.22 5.08 -16.32
CA GLY A 2 -16.77 4.10 -15.38
C GLY A 2 -16.51 4.53 -13.95
N VAL A 3 -17.31 4.01 -13.00
CA VAL A 3 -16.97 4.04 -11.58
C VAL A 3 -16.73 2.63 -11.13
N THR A 4 -15.77 2.46 -10.24
CA THR A 4 -15.34 1.16 -9.83
C THR A 4 -14.92 1.17 -8.36
N VAL A 5 -15.16 0.06 -7.69
CA VAL A 5 -14.91 -0.15 -6.27
C VAL A 5 -13.46 -0.54 -6.02
N VAL A 6 -12.85 0.07 -5.03
CA VAL A 6 -11.62 -0.42 -4.39
C VAL A 6 -11.98 -0.71 -2.93
N PHE A 7 -12.48 -1.91 -2.65
CA PHE A 7 -13.01 -2.15 -1.32
C PHE A 7 -11.89 -2.22 -0.28
N ARG A 8 -12.12 -1.57 0.87
CA ARG A 8 -11.30 -1.76 2.07
C ARG A 8 -12.19 -1.96 3.29
N PRO A 9 -12.31 -3.18 3.83
CA PRO A 9 -13.03 -3.48 5.06
C PRO A 9 -12.67 -2.52 6.21
N PRO A 10 -13.53 -2.33 7.22
CA PRO A 10 -13.32 -1.31 8.24
C PRO A 10 -11.97 -1.53 8.91
N ILE A 11 -11.07 -0.57 8.72
CA ILE A 11 -10.08 -0.27 9.73
C ILE A 11 -10.67 0.92 10.47
N ARG A 12 -11.29 0.69 11.63
CA ARG A 12 -11.25 1.74 12.64
C ARG A 12 -9.78 1.92 12.96
N GLN A 13 -9.12 2.85 12.27
CA GLN A 13 -8.01 3.53 12.88
C GLN A 13 -8.66 4.20 14.08
N GLY A 14 -8.33 3.76 15.29
CA GLY A 14 -8.59 4.57 16.48
C GLY A 14 -8.15 6.01 16.19
N PRO A 15 -8.75 7.01 16.84
CA PRO A 15 -8.48 8.40 16.53
C PRO A 15 -6.98 8.62 16.32
N SER A 16 -6.61 9.12 15.14
CA SER A 16 -5.27 9.62 14.84
C SER A 16 -5.06 10.89 15.67
N MET A 17 -4.93 10.68 16.97
CA MET A 17 -4.50 11.64 17.95
C MET A 17 -3.07 11.19 18.28
N ARG A 18 -2.09 12.07 18.15
CA ARG A 18 -0.78 11.88 18.78
C ARG A 18 -1.00 11.96 20.30
N VAL A 19 -1.59 10.92 20.86
CA VAL A 19 -1.59 10.65 22.28
C VAL A 19 -0.72 9.42 22.39
N ALA A 20 0.36 9.52 23.15
CA ALA A 20 1.18 8.37 23.51
C ALA A 20 0.28 7.39 24.26
N VAL A 21 -0.27 6.40 23.56
CA VAL A 21 -0.97 5.29 24.18
C VAL A 21 0.12 4.36 24.70
N SER A 22 0.20 4.22 26.02
CA SER A 22 1.14 3.29 26.65
C SER A 22 0.85 1.87 26.12
N LEU A 23 1.90 1.06 25.91
CA LEU A 23 1.74 -0.38 25.64
C LEU A 23 0.90 -1.08 26.73
N GLU A 24 0.85 -0.51 27.93
CA GLU A 24 0.04 -1.00 29.05
C GLU A 24 -1.46 -0.70 28.87
N ASP A 25 -1.83 0.41 28.20
CA ASP A 25 -3.23 0.73 27.91
C ASP A 25 -3.77 -0.18 26.80
N VAL A 26 -2.96 -0.50 25.80
CA VAL A 26 -3.28 -1.50 24.77
C VAL A 26 -3.44 -2.88 25.41
N LYS A 27 -2.55 -3.26 26.34
CA LYS A 27 -2.70 -4.51 27.10
C LYS A 27 -3.98 -4.51 27.95
N LYS A 28 -4.33 -3.42 28.63
CA LYS A 28 -5.57 -3.33 29.41
C LYS A 28 -6.84 -3.43 28.57
N GLU A 29 -6.90 -2.83 27.38
CA GLU A 29 -8.05 -3.01 26.47
C GLU A 29 -8.15 -4.43 25.93
N VAL A 30 -7.01 -5.09 25.68
CA VAL A 30 -6.96 -6.50 25.27
C VAL A 30 -7.37 -7.43 26.42
N ASP A 31 -6.89 -7.18 27.64
CA ASP A 31 -7.12 -8.02 28.82
C ASP A 31 -8.53 -7.85 29.43
N THR A 32 -9.17 -6.69 29.24
CA THR A 32 -10.50 -6.46 29.84
C THR A 32 -11.65 -7.09 29.05
N GLY A 33 -11.42 -7.60 27.82
CA GLY A 33 -12.36 -8.45 27.07
C GLY A 33 -13.77 -7.89 26.80
N LYS A 34 -14.09 -6.68 27.26
CA LYS A 34 -15.46 -6.14 27.29
C LYS A 34 -15.83 -5.33 26.04
N GLY A 35 -14.92 -5.24 25.07
CA GLY A 35 -15.18 -4.63 23.78
C GLY A 35 -15.36 -5.67 22.70
N ASP A 36 -16.61 -6.08 22.44
CA ASP A 36 -17.00 -6.96 21.31
C ASP A 36 -16.82 -6.30 19.93
N ARG A 37 -16.12 -5.17 19.87
CA ARG A 37 -15.97 -4.37 18.66
C ARG A 37 -14.78 -4.86 17.84
N PRO A 38 -14.92 -5.00 16.51
CA PRO A 38 -13.79 -5.32 15.65
C PRO A 38 -12.75 -4.20 15.72
N CYS A 39 -11.50 -4.57 15.99
CA CYS A 39 -10.36 -3.66 15.93
C CYS A 39 -9.27 -4.30 15.07
N TYR A 40 -8.62 -3.52 14.22
CA TYR A 40 -7.50 -3.98 13.39
C TYR A 40 -6.42 -4.69 14.21
N TRP A 41 -6.28 -4.38 15.50
CA TRP A 41 -5.29 -4.99 16.39
C TRP A 41 -5.75 -6.29 17.08
N LYS A 42 -6.90 -6.86 16.70
CA LYS A 42 -7.34 -8.17 17.19
C LYS A 42 -6.80 -9.28 16.29
N ALA A 43 -6.30 -10.35 16.91
CA ALA A 43 -5.72 -11.48 16.20
C ALA A 43 -6.69 -12.13 15.20
N GLU A 44 -7.97 -12.25 15.55
CA GLU A 44 -9.03 -12.78 14.67
C GLU A 44 -9.07 -12.07 13.31
N ASN A 45 -8.82 -10.76 13.28
CA ASN A 45 -8.88 -9.98 12.03
C ASN A 45 -7.68 -10.23 11.11
N HIS A 46 -6.59 -10.81 11.63
CA HIS A 46 -5.42 -11.17 10.84
C HIS A 46 -5.44 -12.65 10.47
N VAL A 47 -5.90 -13.52 11.37
CA VAL A 47 -5.73 -14.98 11.23
C VAL A 47 -6.97 -15.69 10.69
N ASP A 48 -8.15 -15.10 10.82
CA ASP A 48 -9.38 -15.73 10.34
C ASP A 48 -9.43 -15.73 8.81
N GLU A 49 -9.65 -16.89 8.22
CA GLU A 49 -9.86 -17.05 6.78
C GLU A 49 -11.15 -16.39 6.31
N THR A 50 -12.06 -16.05 7.22
CA THR A 50 -13.27 -15.29 6.95
C THR A 50 -13.10 -13.79 7.20
N SER A 51 -11.92 -13.36 7.70
CA SER A 51 -11.66 -11.95 8.00
C SER A 51 -11.86 -11.11 6.75
N ASN A 52 -12.85 -10.24 6.80
CA ASN A 52 -13.08 -9.33 5.71
C ASN A 52 -11.95 -8.33 5.54
N LEU A 53 -10.95 -8.23 6.44
CA LEU A 53 -9.72 -7.43 6.25
C LEU A 53 -8.92 -7.80 5.00
N ARG A 54 -9.08 -9.04 4.52
CA ARG A 54 -8.24 -9.64 3.50
C ARG A 54 -8.88 -9.58 2.11
N VAL A 55 -8.10 -9.16 1.11
CA VAL A 55 -8.56 -9.01 -0.29
C VAL A 55 -9.31 -10.23 -0.82
N GLU A 56 -8.83 -11.43 -0.57
CA GLU A 56 -9.43 -12.69 -1.01
C GLU A 56 -10.87 -12.91 -0.53
N ASN A 57 -11.26 -12.30 0.60
CA ASN A 57 -12.55 -12.55 1.23
C ASN A 57 -13.60 -11.56 0.74
N TRP A 58 -13.26 -10.28 0.72
CA TRP A 58 -14.16 -9.26 0.20
C TRP A 58 -14.19 -9.20 -1.32
N LEU A 59 -13.14 -9.63 -2.03
CA LEU A 59 -13.10 -9.55 -3.49
C LEU A 59 -14.11 -10.51 -4.13
N LYS A 60 -14.34 -11.70 -3.56
CA LYS A 60 -15.25 -12.71 -4.13
C LYS A 60 -16.66 -12.15 -4.42
N PRO A 61 -17.39 -11.57 -3.45
CA PRO A 61 -18.77 -11.12 -3.66
C PRO A 61 -18.90 -9.91 -4.60
N ILE A 62 -17.86 -9.07 -4.72
CA ILE A 62 -17.90 -7.82 -5.48
C ILE A 62 -16.85 -7.77 -6.61
N ARG A 63 -16.33 -8.91 -7.06
CA ARG A 63 -15.22 -8.99 -8.04
C ARG A 63 -15.54 -8.20 -9.30
N HIS A 64 -16.68 -8.53 -9.90
CA HIS A 64 -17.72 -7.59 -10.33
C HIS A 64 -17.40 -6.13 -10.63
N LEU A 65 -17.16 -5.46 -9.52
CA LEU A 65 -17.25 -4.04 -9.34
C LEU A 65 -15.85 -3.48 -9.09
N VAL A 66 -14.78 -4.27 -9.15
CA VAL A 66 -13.42 -3.82 -8.85
C VAL A 66 -12.70 -3.35 -10.11
N LEU A 67 -11.77 -2.38 -9.98
CA LEU A 67 -11.09 -1.72 -11.11
C LEU A 67 -10.49 -2.70 -12.13
N ALA A 68 -10.16 -3.91 -11.68
CA ALA A 68 -9.60 -4.98 -12.48
C ALA A 68 -10.64 -6.03 -12.98
N HIS A 69 -11.95 -5.75 -12.93
CA HIS A 69 -13.00 -6.74 -13.21
C HIS A 69 -12.94 -7.28 -14.64
N ASP A 70 -12.80 -6.41 -15.64
CA ASP A 70 -12.75 -6.81 -17.06
C ASP A 70 -11.57 -7.77 -17.34
N ASP A 71 -10.58 -7.75 -16.46
CA ASP A 71 -9.35 -8.53 -16.51
C ASP A 71 -9.21 -9.45 -15.30
N ALA A 72 -10.32 -9.87 -14.69
CA ALA A 72 -10.30 -10.73 -13.50
C ALA A 72 -9.47 -12.00 -13.73
N SER A 73 -9.47 -12.54 -14.96
CA SER A 73 -8.64 -13.66 -15.38
C SER A 73 -7.14 -13.35 -15.32
N LEU A 74 -6.73 -12.10 -15.52
CA LEU A 74 -5.33 -11.63 -15.50
C LEU A 74 -4.80 -11.37 -14.10
N SER A 75 -5.69 -11.14 -13.12
CA SER A 75 -5.28 -11.00 -11.72
C SER A 75 -4.80 -12.33 -11.11
N SER A 76 -3.91 -12.23 -10.13
CA SER A 76 -3.30 -13.36 -9.43
C SER A 76 -3.16 -13.07 -7.94
N THR A 77 -3.23 -14.12 -7.13
CA THR A 77 -2.96 -14.04 -5.68
C THR A 77 -1.87 -15.04 -5.36
N ILE A 78 -0.78 -14.56 -4.78
CA ILE A 78 0.39 -15.35 -4.39
C ILE A 78 0.34 -15.50 -2.88
N ARG A 79 0.54 -16.71 -2.40
CA ARG A 79 0.62 -16.98 -0.97
C ARG A 79 2.00 -16.61 -0.45
N ILE A 80 2.08 -15.64 0.46
CA ILE A 80 3.34 -15.35 1.15
C ILE A 80 3.57 -16.42 2.20
N THR A 81 4.69 -17.14 2.08
CA THR A 81 5.11 -18.13 3.08
C THR A 81 5.67 -17.43 4.32
N HIS A 82 5.69 -18.14 5.45
CA HIS A 82 6.32 -17.61 6.67
C HIS A 82 7.79 -17.25 6.45
N ASP A 83 8.53 -18.06 5.68
CA ASP A 83 9.93 -17.80 5.37
C ASP A 83 10.12 -16.56 4.48
N GLN A 84 9.24 -16.34 3.50
CA GLN A 84 9.22 -15.11 2.69
C GLN A 84 8.91 -13.88 3.55
N GLY A 85 7.89 -13.95 4.41
CA GLY A 85 7.54 -12.86 5.33
C GLY A 85 8.71 -12.53 6.28
N THR A 86 9.32 -13.56 6.88
CA THR A 86 10.51 -13.41 7.73
C THR A 86 11.65 -12.76 6.97
N ALA A 87 11.91 -13.18 5.73
CA ALA A 87 12.98 -12.62 4.92
C ALA A 87 12.77 -11.12 4.62
N ILE A 88 11.53 -10.69 4.34
CA ILE A 88 11.18 -9.27 4.17
C ILE A 88 11.45 -8.49 5.45
N LEU A 89 10.99 -8.98 6.62
CA LEU A 89 11.22 -8.32 7.90
C LEU A 89 12.72 -8.15 8.18
N ARG A 90 13.50 -9.22 7.99
CA ARG A 90 14.95 -9.20 8.24
C ARG A 90 15.69 -8.27 7.29
N TYR A 91 15.28 -8.20 6.03
CA TYR A 91 15.82 -7.21 5.09
C TYR A 91 15.59 -5.79 5.60
N ILE A 92 14.34 -5.44 5.95
CA ILE A 92 13.97 -4.08 6.35
C ILE A 92 14.68 -3.67 7.66
N GLU A 93 14.76 -4.59 8.63
CA GLU A 93 15.48 -4.37 9.89
C GLU A 93 16.98 -4.12 9.64
N GLU A 94 17.60 -4.92 8.77
CA GLU A 94 19.02 -4.80 8.43
C GLU A 94 19.30 -3.47 7.71
N VAL A 95 18.49 -3.11 6.71
CA VAL A 95 18.55 -1.82 6.01
C VAL A 95 18.48 -0.66 7.00
N LYS A 96 17.51 -0.66 7.92
CA LYS A 96 17.35 0.40 8.92
C LYS A 96 18.55 0.50 9.85
N MET A 97 19.09 -0.64 10.28
CA MET A 97 20.29 -0.70 11.10
C MET A 97 21.49 -0.08 10.36
N PHE A 98 21.74 -0.48 9.11
CA PHE A 98 22.86 0.05 8.33
C PHE A 98 22.68 1.52 7.95
N ALA A 99 21.45 1.97 7.67
CA ALA A 99 21.12 3.38 7.46
C ALA A 99 21.47 4.21 8.70
N ASN A 100 21.07 3.74 9.89
CA ASN A 100 21.39 4.44 11.13
C ASN A 100 22.91 4.50 11.40
N ILE A 101 23.65 3.42 11.11
CA ILE A 101 25.12 3.41 11.21
C ILE A 101 25.73 4.44 10.25
N ARG A 102 25.27 4.48 9.00
CA ARG A 102 25.71 5.45 7.99
C ARG A 102 25.45 6.88 8.45
N ASP A 103 24.21 7.19 8.86
CA ASP A 103 23.81 8.53 9.26
C ASP A 103 24.58 9.00 10.50
N THR A 104 24.82 8.10 11.45
CA THR A 104 25.64 8.40 12.63
C THR A 104 27.08 8.76 12.24
N LYS A 105 27.68 8.02 11.30
CA LYS A 105 29.05 8.32 10.81
C LYS A 105 29.11 9.66 10.08
N ILE A 106 28.13 9.93 9.22
CA ILE A 106 28.04 11.21 8.49
C ILE A 106 27.91 12.37 9.47
N LYS A 107 27.00 12.28 10.45
CA LYS A 107 26.84 13.32 11.48
C LYS A 107 28.12 13.51 12.30
N ALA A 108 28.80 12.43 12.69
CA ALA A 108 30.06 12.53 13.42
C ALA A 108 31.14 13.27 12.64
N GLN A 109 31.17 13.12 11.31
CA GLN A 109 32.10 13.83 10.42
C GLN A 109 31.71 15.30 10.17
N ASN A 110 30.47 15.69 10.47
CA ASN A 110 29.89 17.00 10.15
C ASN A 110 29.37 17.72 11.41
N ASN A 111 30.09 17.63 12.52
CA ASN A 111 29.77 18.31 13.79
C ASN A 111 28.33 18.06 14.28
N GLY A 112 27.82 16.84 14.09
CA GLY A 112 26.48 16.43 14.49
C GLY A 112 25.37 16.77 13.50
N GLN A 113 25.67 17.46 12.40
CA GLN A 113 24.69 17.87 11.39
C GLN A 113 24.74 16.95 10.16
N MET A 114 23.62 16.80 9.48
CA MET A 114 23.62 16.18 8.15
C MET A 114 24.07 17.21 7.12
N PRO A 115 24.94 16.84 6.15
CA PRO A 115 25.30 17.72 5.05
C PRO A 115 24.07 18.18 4.26
N GLU A 116 24.13 19.40 3.74
CA GLU A 116 23.09 19.94 2.85
C GLU A 116 22.91 19.03 1.62
N GLY A 117 21.65 18.78 1.24
CA GLY A 117 21.31 17.88 0.14
C GLY A 117 21.36 16.38 0.46
N HIS A 118 21.83 16.00 1.66
CA HIS A 118 21.77 14.61 2.10
C HIS A 118 20.37 14.29 2.67
N PRO A 119 19.73 13.17 2.29
CA PRO A 119 18.48 12.76 2.93
C PRO A 119 18.68 12.59 4.44
N GLU A 120 17.74 13.11 5.23
CA GLU A 120 17.80 13.12 6.71
C GLU A 120 17.91 11.72 7.32
N GLU A 121 17.34 10.73 6.62
CA GLU A 121 17.30 9.33 7.04
C GLU A 121 17.74 8.43 5.89
N GLY A 122 18.79 7.64 6.09
CA GLY A 122 19.36 6.81 5.03
C GLY A 122 18.47 5.72 4.48
N TRP A 123 17.51 5.25 5.26
CA TRP A 123 16.54 4.27 4.77
C TRP A 123 15.51 4.89 3.81
N LYS A 124 15.50 6.21 3.65
CA LYS A 124 14.71 6.93 2.62
C LYS A 124 15.54 7.31 1.39
N ASP A 125 16.85 7.06 1.43
CA ASP A 125 17.79 7.40 0.36
C ASP A 125 17.82 6.30 -0.72
N PRO A 126 17.34 6.56 -1.95
CA PRO A 126 17.27 5.52 -2.97
C PRO A 126 18.64 4.93 -3.33
N LEU A 127 19.70 5.75 -3.35
CA LEU A 127 21.04 5.32 -3.74
C LEU A 127 21.66 4.41 -2.68
N PHE A 128 21.43 4.72 -1.41
CA PHE A 128 21.86 3.85 -0.31
C PHE A 128 21.14 2.51 -0.34
N LEU A 129 19.83 2.50 -0.58
CA LEU A 129 19.03 1.28 -0.65
C LEU A 129 19.49 0.37 -1.80
N ASP A 130 19.73 0.95 -2.98
CA ASP A 130 20.26 0.23 -4.14
C ASP A 130 21.65 -0.35 -3.84
N HIS A 131 22.55 0.47 -3.28
CA HIS A 131 23.89 0.03 -2.90
C HIS A 131 23.84 -1.11 -1.86
N HIS A 132 23.03 -0.97 -0.81
CA HIS A 132 22.88 -1.98 0.25
C HIS A 132 22.36 -3.31 -0.30
N TRP A 133 21.41 -3.27 -1.25
CA TRP A 133 20.96 -4.49 -1.94
C TRP A 133 22.11 -5.17 -2.69
N GLU A 134 22.89 -4.41 -3.46
CA GLU A 134 23.98 -4.96 -4.28
C GLU A 134 25.18 -5.46 -3.48
N THR A 135 25.53 -4.79 -2.38
CA THR A 135 26.73 -5.11 -1.59
C THR A 135 26.42 -6.03 -0.43
N GLU A 136 25.49 -5.65 0.43
CA GLU A 136 25.20 -6.43 1.64
C GLU A 136 24.31 -7.63 1.33
N VAL A 137 23.22 -7.43 0.61
CA VAL A 137 22.27 -8.53 0.36
C VAL A 137 22.81 -9.51 -0.68
N LEU A 138 23.19 -9.06 -1.87
CA LEU A 138 23.59 -10.01 -2.93
C LEU A 138 24.96 -10.65 -2.70
N LYS A 139 25.93 -9.95 -2.09
CA LYS A 139 27.29 -10.48 -1.88
C LYS A 139 27.48 -11.07 -0.48
N ASN A 140 27.01 -10.40 0.57
CA ASN A 140 27.33 -10.82 1.95
C ASN A 140 26.31 -11.81 2.53
N TRP A 141 25.01 -11.72 2.22
CA TRP A 141 24.02 -12.68 2.77
C TRP A 141 24.31 -14.16 2.45
N PRO A 142 24.78 -14.53 1.24
CA PRO A 142 25.12 -15.93 0.93
C PRO A 142 26.14 -16.56 1.89
N SER A 143 26.99 -15.77 2.55
CA SER A 143 28.03 -16.26 3.47
C SER A 143 27.50 -16.79 4.81
N SER A 144 26.27 -16.41 5.19
CA SER A 144 25.63 -16.85 6.43
C SER A 144 24.49 -17.82 6.14
N LYS A 145 24.44 -18.94 6.87
CA LYS A 145 23.41 -19.98 6.70
C LYS A 145 21.97 -19.41 6.75
N ASN A 146 21.70 -18.54 7.72
CA ASN A 146 20.36 -17.96 7.89
C ASN A 146 20.05 -16.93 6.80
N ARG A 147 21.01 -16.03 6.50
CA ARG A 147 20.83 -15.00 5.49
C ARG A 147 20.72 -15.58 4.08
N SER A 148 21.44 -16.66 3.78
CA SER A 148 21.32 -17.41 2.54
C SER A 148 19.92 -18.00 2.38
N LYS A 149 19.31 -18.52 3.47
CA LYS A 149 17.90 -18.94 3.47
C LYS A 149 16.96 -17.77 3.15
N TRP A 150 17.15 -16.62 3.80
CA TRP A 150 16.32 -15.43 3.54
C TRP A 150 16.43 -14.95 2.09
N LEU A 151 17.66 -14.86 1.55
CA LEU A 151 17.88 -14.49 0.16
C LEU A 151 17.18 -15.45 -0.80
N LYS A 152 17.25 -16.75 -0.52
CA LYS A 152 16.55 -17.76 -1.31
C LYS A 152 15.04 -17.51 -1.30
N SER A 153 14.44 -17.28 -0.13
CA SER A 153 13.01 -17.00 -0.02
C SER A 153 12.59 -15.71 -0.73
N LEU A 154 13.42 -14.65 -0.70
CA LEU A 154 13.15 -13.43 -1.47
C LEU A 154 13.17 -13.70 -2.98
N LYS A 155 14.14 -14.49 -3.47
CA LYS A 155 14.22 -14.87 -4.89
C LYS A 155 13.06 -15.77 -5.34
N GLU A 156 12.61 -16.67 -4.47
CA GLU A 156 11.42 -17.49 -4.71
C GLU A 156 10.18 -16.61 -4.87
N LEU A 157 9.96 -15.64 -3.97
CA LEU A 157 8.86 -14.68 -4.09
C LEU A 157 8.98 -13.80 -5.34
N GLU A 158 10.18 -13.34 -5.68
CA GLU A 158 10.42 -12.57 -6.92
C GLU A 158 10.02 -13.39 -8.16
N SER A 159 10.38 -14.68 -8.21
CA SER A 159 10.00 -15.57 -9.31
C SER A 159 8.49 -15.78 -9.42
N GLU A 160 7.79 -15.93 -8.30
CA GLU A 160 6.33 -16.05 -8.26
C GLU A 160 5.65 -14.76 -8.73
N LEU A 161 6.18 -13.60 -8.29
CA LEU A 161 5.74 -12.29 -8.74
C LEU A 161 5.95 -12.10 -10.25
N GLU A 162 7.07 -12.55 -10.81
CA GLU A 162 7.35 -12.40 -12.25
C GLU A 162 6.31 -13.14 -13.09
N THR A 163 5.95 -14.35 -12.67
CA THR A 163 4.89 -15.15 -13.30
C THR A 163 3.54 -14.43 -13.22
N ALA A 164 3.18 -13.91 -12.04
CA ALA A 164 1.92 -13.20 -11.84
C ALA A 164 1.86 -11.86 -12.58
N ILE A 165 2.96 -11.11 -12.64
CA ILE A 165 3.06 -9.83 -13.34
C ILE A 165 3.00 -10.05 -14.86
N THR A 166 3.69 -11.05 -15.38
CA THR A 166 3.60 -11.44 -16.80
C THR A 166 2.16 -11.74 -17.18
N LYS A 167 1.45 -12.51 -16.35
CA LYS A 167 0.03 -12.78 -16.54
C LYS A 167 -0.83 -11.50 -16.47
N ALA A 168 -0.59 -10.63 -15.48
CA ALA A 168 -1.34 -9.38 -15.32
C ALA A 168 -1.13 -8.38 -16.46
N LYS A 169 0.02 -8.42 -17.13
CA LYS A 169 0.32 -7.60 -18.32
C LYS A 169 -0.41 -8.11 -19.57
N GLY A 170 -0.80 -9.38 -19.60
CA GLY A 170 -1.32 -10.03 -20.80
C GLY A 170 -0.28 -10.00 -21.93
N ASN A 171 -0.73 -9.79 -23.17
CA ASN A 171 0.13 -9.77 -24.34
C ASN A 171 0.75 -8.39 -24.64
N SER A 172 0.57 -7.41 -23.76
CA SER A 172 1.03 -6.03 -24.00
C SER A 172 2.33 -5.74 -23.25
N GLU A 173 3.35 -5.34 -23.99
CA GLU A 173 4.64 -4.92 -23.42
C GLU A 173 4.54 -3.59 -22.65
N THR A 174 3.57 -2.73 -22.99
CA THR A 174 3.35 -1.43 -22.34
C THR A 174 2.48 -1.52 -21.09
N SER A 175 1.77 -2.65 -20.95
CA SER A 175 1.00 -2.98 -19.75
C SER A 175 1.92 -3.21 -18.56
N ALA A 176 1.35 -3.02 -17.38
CA ALA A 176 2.03 -3.27 -16.12
C ALA A 176 1.05 -3.83 -15.10
N ALA A 177 1.60 -4.22 -13.96
CA ALA A 177 0.84 -4.67 -12.82
C ALA A 177 0.84 -3.63 -11.70
N PHE A 178 -0.19 -3.73 -10.86
CA PHE A 178 -0.23 -3.17 -9.53
C PHE A 178 -0.06 -4.30 -8.52
N VAL A 179 0.88 -4.17 -7.59
CA VAL A 179 1.18 -5.17 -6.56
C VAL A 179 0.90 -4.60 -5.18
N LYS A 180 0.19 -5.37 -4.35
CA LYS A 180 -0.08 -5.05 -2.95
C LYS A 180 -0.12 -6.31 -2.10
N LEU A 181 -0.04 -6.16 -0.77
CA LEU A 181 -0.45 -7.23 0.12
C LEU A 181 -1.99 -7.31 0.22
N SER A 182 -2.50 -8.40 0.77
CA SER A 182 -3.93 -8.63 0.98
C SER A 182 -4.59 -7.58 1.86
N VAL A 183 -3.81 -6.89 2.70
CA VAL A 183 -4.26 -5.87 3.64
C VAL A 183 -4.07 -4.46 3.08
N ARG A 184 -2.83 -4.09 2.67
CA ARG A 184 -2.51 -2.73 2.21
C ARG A 184 -1.56 -2.71 1.01
N SER A 185 -1.63 -1.61 0.27
CA SER A 185 -0.70 -1.26 -0.81
C SER A 185 0.51 -0.49 -0.27
N PRO A 186 1.71 -0.66 -0.88
CA PRO A 186 2.95 0.01 -0.48
C PRO A 186 3.00 1.48 -0.92
N LYS A 187 1.91 2.26 -0.70
CA LYS A 187 1.79 3.66 -1.15
C LYS A 187 2.87 4.59 -0.56
N ASP A 188 3.51 4.19 0.54
CA ASP A 188 4.59 4.91 1.21
C ASP A 188 5.97 4.67 0.57
N ALA A 189 6.21 3.52 -0.06
CA ALA A 189 7.51 3.20 -0.65
C ALA A 189 7.85 4.08 -1.88
N VAL A 190 6.83 4.61 -2.57
CA VAL A 190 7.03 5.38 -3.81
C VAL A 190 7.88 6.64 -3.60
N PHE A 191 7.84 7.24 -2.42
CA PHE A 191 8.62 8.45 -2.12
C PHE A 191 10.13 8.17 -2.01
N ASN A 192 10.50 6.89 -1.86
CA ASN A 192 11.88 6.42 -1.78
C ASN A 192 12.37 5.87 -3.14
N GLN A 193 11.70 6.23 -4.25
CA GLN A 193 12.04 5.79 -5.60
C GLN A 193 12.39 7.00 -6.49
N LYS A 194 13.50 6.90 -7.22
CA LYS A 194 13.91 7.91 -8.19
C LYS A 194 12.81 8.23 -9.22
N ARG A 195 12.14 7.18 -9.72
CA ARG A 195 11.07 7.27 -10.71
C ARG A 195 9.91 8.18 -10.28
N TYR A 196 9.57 8.21 -8.98
CA TYR A 196 8.52 9.09 -8.48
C TYR A 196 8.86 10.57 -8.75
N TYR A 197 10.08 10.98 -8.45
CA TYR A 197 10.55 12.36 -8.66
C TYR A 197 10.61 12.72 -10.14
N GLU A 198 11.05 11.79 -11.00
CA GLU A 198 11.05 11.98 -12.46
C GLU A 198 9.63 12.20 -13.01
N ILE A 199 8.64 11.42 -12.53
CA ILE A 199 7.24 11.59 -12.94
C ILE A 199 6.68 12.92 -12.42
N LEU A 200 7.00 13.28 -11.17
CA LEU A 200 6.54 14.51 -10.55
C LEU A 200 7.08 15.74 -11.28
N GLU A 201 8.38 15.80 -11.55
CA GLU A 201 9.03 16.89 -12.28
C GLU A 201 8.44 17.05 -13.69
N LYS A 202 8.28 15.94 -14.41
CA LYS A 202 7.60 15.93 -15.71
C LYS A 202 6.18 16.50 -15.60
N ARG A 203 5.39 16.04 -14.62
CA ARG A 203 4.01 16.49 -14.44
C ARG A 203 3.91 17.98 -14.07
N LEU A 204 4.83 18.49 -13.26
CA LEU A 204 4.89 19.90 -12.87
C LEU A 204 5.27 20.81 -14.04
N SER A 205 6.25 20.39 -14.86
CA SER A 205 6.68 21.14 -16.04
C SER A 205 5.60 21.22 -17.13
N GLU A 206 4.86 20.14 -17.38
CA GLU A 206 3.69 20.11 -18.29
C GLU A 206 2.60 21.13 -17.89
N ARG A 207 2.45 21.39 -16.59
CA ARG A 207 1.45 22.32 -16.04
C ARG A 207 1.94 23.78 -15.96
N LYS A 208 3.19 24.07 -16.35
CA LYS A 208 3.81 25.41 -16.35
C LYS A 208 3.69 26.13 -15.00
N ILE A 209 3.84 25.40 -13.89
CA ILE A 209 3.71 25.97 -12.54
C ILE A 209 5.00 26.71 -12.17
N ASN A 210 5.02 28.02 -12.39
CA ASN A 210 6.17 28.86 -12.05
C ASN A 210 5.95 29.72 -10.77
N SER A 211 4.73 29.75 -10.21
CA SER A 211 4.36 30.55 -9.03
C SER A 211 4.03 29.69 -7.79
N VAL A 212 3.99 30.32 -6.61
CA VAL A 212 3.63 29.73 -5.31
C VAL A 212 2.29 30.28 -4.81
N ASP A 213 1.30 30.43 -5.69
CA ASP A 213 -0.07 30.82 -5.30
C ASP A 213 -0.96 29.61 -4.94
N GLU A 214 -2.15 29.86 -4.40
CA GLU A 214 -3.09 28.82 -3.95
C GLU A 214 -3.58 27.91 -5.09
N LYS A 215 -3.72 28.44 -6.31
CA LYS A 215 -4.03 27.65 -7.51
C LYS A 215 -2.86 26.71 -7.82
N SER A 216 -1.64 27.19 -7.65
CA SER A 216 -0.41 26.43 -7.74
C SER A 216 -0.34 25.29 -6.70
N LEU A 217 -0.85 25.47 -5.48
CA LEU A 217 -0.91 24.41 -4.47
C LEU A 217 -1.80 23.22 -4.92
N SER A 218 -3.01 23.51 -5.40
CA SER A 218 -3.94 22.46 -5.86
C SER A 218 -3.35 21.63 -7.00
N ILE A 219 -2.70 22.29 -7.96
CA ILE A 219 -2.04 21.60 -9.09
C ILE A 219 -0.82 20.79 -8.60
N ARG A 220 -0.02 21.30 -7.65
CA ARG A 220 1.10 20.55 -7.06
C ARG A 220 0.62 19.29 -6.35
N VAL A 221 -0.48 19.38 -5.59
CA VAL A 221 -1.06 18.21 -4.90
C VAL A 221 -1.64 17.21 -5.90
N GLU A 222 -2.29 17.65 -6.98
CA GLU A 222 -2.69 16.77 -8.10
C GLU A 222 -1.46 16.06 -8.69
N ALA A 223 -0.37 16.80 -8.96
CA ALA A 223 0.85 16.24 -9.54
C ALA A 223 1.52 15.21 -8.62
N ILE A 224 1.56 15.46 -7.31
CA ILE A 224 2.04 14.51 -6.29
C ILE A 224 1.21 13.23 -6.34
N ARG A 225 -0.12 13.33 -6.31
CA ARG A 225 -1.02 12.15 -6.34
C ARG A 225 -0.84 11.34 -7.62
N TYR A 226 -0.76 12.04 -8.75
CA TYR A 226 -0.50 11.41 -10.05
C TYR A 226 0.83 10.67 -10.04
N ALA A 227 1.90 11.32 -9.59
CA ALA A 227 3.23 10.71 -9.51
C ALA A 227 3.25 9.51 -8.56
N SER A 228 2.63 9.61 -7.38
CA SER A 228 2.52 8.50 -6.44
C SER A 228 1.77 7.31 -7.03
N TRP A 229 0.68 7.53 -7.77
CA TRP A 229 -0.04 6.43 -8.44
C TRP A 229 0.81 5.79 -9.54
N LYS A 230 1.38 6.59 -10.44
CA LYS A 230 2.20 6.08 -11.56
C LYS A 230 3.49 5.40 -11.09
N ALA A 231 4.02 5.76 -9.94
CA ALA A 231 5.18 5.09 -9.32
C ALA A 231 4.84 3.69 -8.79
N LEU A 232 3.57 3.37 -8.49
CA LEU A 232 3.13 2.02 -8.08
C LEU A 232 3.06 1.01 -9.25
N LYS A 233 3.34 1.45 -10.48
CA LYS A 233 3.28 0.64 -11.70
C LYS A 233 4.50 -0.29 -11.79
N CYS A 234 4.30 -1.60 -11.78
CA CYS A 234 5.35 -2.61 -11.86
C CYS A 234 5.35 -3.31 -13.23
N TYR A 235 6.45 -3.20 -13.97
CA TYR A 235 6.68 -3.90 -15.24
C TYR A 235 7.36 -5.26 -15.07
N THR A 236 8.06 -5.44 -13.94
CA THR A 236 8.84 -6.63 -13.58
C THR A 236 8.69 -6.94 -12.09
N ALA A 237 9.03 -8.17 -11.69
CA ALA A 237 9.07 -8.58 -10.29
C ALA A 237 10.06 -7.80 -9.47
N LYS A 238 11.23 -7.44 -10.03
CA LYS A 238 12.22 -6.60 -9.35
C LYS A 238 11.62 -5.27 -8.87
N GLN A 239 10.80 -4.63 -9.69
CA GLN A 239 10.10 -3.38 -9.31
C GLN A 239 9.04 -3.61 -8.22
N ALA A 240 8.35 -4.75 -8.27
CA ALA A 240 7.39 -5.11 -7.23
C ALA A 240 8.08 -5.42 -5.88
N MET A 241 9.18 -6.17 -5.92
CA MET A 241 10.01 -6.46 -4.75
C MET A 241 10.58 -5.16 -4.16
N ASP A 242 11.04 -4.23 -4.99
CA ASP A 242 11.51 -2.92 -4.54
C ASP A 242 10.45 -2.16 -3.74
N LEU A 243 9.19 -2.13 -4.21
CA LEU A 243 8.08 -1.51 -3.46
C LEU A 243 7.77 -2.24 -2.15
N LEU A 244 7.73 -3.57 -2.16
CA LEU A 244 7.41 -4.37 -0.96
C LEU A 244 8.49 -4.22 0.12
N LEU A 245 9.76 -4.25 -0.29
CA LEU A 245 10.92 -4.19 0.58
C LEU A 245 11.20 -2.77 1.14
N ARG A 246 10.69 -1.71 0.51
CA ARG A 246 10.85 -0.32 0.99
C ARG A 246 9.66 0.22 1.77
N SER A 247 8.57 -0.55 1.91
CA SER A 247 7.34 -0.07 2.53
C SER A 247 7.27 -0.40 4.02
N GLU A 248 7.17 0.64 4.85
CA GLU A 248 6.84 0.54 6.27
C GLU A 248 5.46 -0.07 6.49
N ARG A 249 4.50 0.22 5.60
CA ARG A 249 3.16 -0.38 5.69
C ARG A 249 3.20 -1.90 5.54
N ILE A 250 3.99 -2.38 4.57
CA ILE A 250 4.18 -3.81 4.34
C ILE A 250 4.94 -4.45 5.52
N TYR A 251 6.00 -3.80 6.01
CA TYR A 251 6.71 -4.23 7.22
C TYR A 251 5.75 -4.43 8.41
N VAL A 252 4.92 -3.43 8.71
CA VAL A 252 3.95 -3.49 9.81
C VAL A 252 2.92 -4.60 9.59
N ASP A 253 2.41 -4.78 8.37
CA ASP A 253 1.45 -5.85 8.06
C ASP A 253 2.06 -7.24 8.34
N ILE A 254 3.30 -7.50 7.88
CA ILE A 254 3.97 -8.78 8.09
C ILE A 254 4.28 -9.00 9.57
N LEU A 255 4.81 -7.98 10.26
CA LEU A 255 5.15 -8.05 11.68
C LEU A 255 3.93 -8.36 12.55
N GLN A 256 2.79 -7.73 12.26
CA GLN A 256 1.53 -8.02 12.95
C GLN A 256 1.07 -9.46 12.70
N HIS A 257 1.11 -9.92 11.46
CA HIS A 257 0.77 -11.31 11.14
C HIS A 257 1.68 -12.30 11.87
N GLU A 258 2.99 -12.03 11.97
CA GLU A 258 3.90 -12.85 12.76
C GLU A 258 3.50 -12.84 14.24
N LEU A 259 3.27 -11.65 14.82
CA LEU A 259 2.86 -11.51 16.22
C LEU A 259 1.57 -12.29 16.55
N PHE A 260 0.57 -12.26 15.68
CA PHE A 260 -0.71 -12.91 15.91
C PHE A 260 -0.76 -14.41 15.58
N THR A 261 0.24 -14.92 14.87
CA THR A 261 0.35 -16.37 14.56
C THR A 261 1.40 -17.07 15.40
N LYS A 262 2.28 -16.33 16.07
CA LYS A 262 3.34 -16.90 16.91
C LYS A 262 2.77 -17.64 18.12
N GLY A 263 3.12 -18.93 18.23
CA GLY A 263 2.79 -19.76 19.40
C GLY A 263 1.42 -20.42 19.35
N ASP A 264 0.59 -20.07 18.36
CA ASP A 264 -0.69 -20.74 18.11
C ASP A 264 -0.47 -21.86 17.08
N LYS A 265 -0.60 -23.11 17.51
CA LYS A 265 -0.39 -24.28 16.65
C LYS A 265 -1.43 -24.39 15.53
N ASP A 266 -2.60 -23.78 15.72
CA ASP A 266 -3.73 -23.85 14.81
C ASP A 266 -3.73 -22.67 13.82
N ARG A 267 -3.03 -21.57 14.14
CA ARG A 267 -2.92 -20.39 13.27
C ARG A 267 -1.61 -20.39 12.47
N LYS A 268 -1.75 -20.55 11.15
CA LYS A 268 -0.61 -20.47 10.21
C LYS A 268 -0.45 -19.07 9.65
N PHE A 269 0.79 -18.70 9.32
CA PHE A 269 1.10 -17.45 8.64
C PHE A 269 0.25 -17.28 7.36
N ASN A 270 -0.51 -16.20 7.39
CA ASN A 270 -1.72 -15.85 6.65
C ASN A 270 -1.72 -15.06 5.34
N LEU A 271 -0.58 -14.53 4.92
CA LEU A 271 -0.61 -13.31 4.10
C LEU A 271 -0.52 -13.63 2.61
N ASN A 272 -1.14 -12.80 1.76
CA ASN A 272 -1.06 -12.95 0.32
C ASN A 272 -0.56 -11.66 -0.34
N ALA A 273 0.15 -11.79 -1.45
CA ALA A 273 0.36 -10.69 -2.39
C ALA A 273 -0.70 -10.80 -3.50
N HIS A 274 -1.34 -9.67 -3.81
CA HIS A 274 -2.30 -9.55 -4.90
C HIS A 274 -1.66 -8.77 -6.03
N VAL A 275 -1.70 -9.35 -7.23
CA VAL A 275 -1.16 -8.79 -8.47
C VAL A 275 -2.31 -8.62 -9.44
N ALA A 276 -2.56 -7.39 -9.87
CA ALA A 276 -3.64 -7.06 -10.79
C ALA A 276 -3.12 -6.16 -11.93
N PRO A 277 -3.80 -6.11 -13.09
CA PRO A 277 -3.46 -5.15 -14.14
C PRO A 277 -3.49 -3.72 -13.61
N PHE A 278 -2.47 -2.94 -13.96
CA PHE A 278 -2.40 -1.53 -13.60
C PHE A 278 -3.38 -0.72 -14.47
N LYS A 279 -4.27 0.05 -13.85
CA LYS A 279 -5.30 0.82 -14.56
C LYS A 279 -4.81 2.23 -14.85
N GLU A 280 -4.43 2.46 -16.10
CA GLU A 280 -3.89 3.74 -16.57
C GLU A 280 -4.89 4.90 -16.43
N THR A 281 -6.17 4.59 -16.62
CA THR A 281 -7.30 5.52 -16.57
C THR A 281 -7.79 5.87 -15.17
N PHE A 282 -7.18 5.29 -14.12
CA PHE A 282 -7.49 5.66 -12.75
C PHE A 282 -6.93 7.06 -12.45
N ASP A 283 -7.83 7.96 -12.02
CA ASP A 283 -7.49 9.30 -11.54
C ASP A 283 -7.52 9.31 -10.00
N PRO A 284 -6.37 9.43 -9.32
CA PRO A 284 -6.30 9.47 -7.85
C PRO A 284 -7.07 10.64 -7.22
N SER A 285 -7.39 11.69 -7.97
CA SER A 285 -8.20 12.81 -7.47
C SER A 285 -9.67 12.42 -7.36
N LEU A 286 -10.12 11.41 -8.11
CA LEU A 286 -11.46 10.84 -8.06
C LEU A 286 -11.50 9.53 -7.22
N GLU A 287 -10.63 9.44 -6.22
CA GLU A 287 -10.69 8.44 -5.15
C GLU A 287 -11.49 9.01 -3.97
N PHE A 288 -12.49 8.26 -3.51
CA PHE A 288 -13.38 8.60 -2.41
C PHE A 288 -13.36 7.50 -1.36
N ARG A 289 -13.70 7.86 -0.12
CA ARG A 289 -13.87 6.91 0.97
C ARG A 289 -15.28 7.01 1.53
N GLY A 290 -16.04 5.93 1.37
CA GLY A 290 -17.34 5.72 1.98
C GLY A 290 -17.22 5.05 3.34
N PHE A 291 -18.15 5.37 4.23
CA PHE A 291 -18.26 4.81 5.58
C PHE A 291 -19.66 4.26 5.80
N VAL A 292 -19.74 3.03 6.30
CA VAL A 292 -20.97 2.34 6.71
C VAL A 292 -20.86 1.99 8.17
N ALA A 293 -21.90 2.32 8.94
CA ALA A 293 -22.02 1.93 10.34
C ALA A 293 -23.42 1.40 10.63
N GLY A 294 -23.53 0.27 11.32
CA GLY A 294 -24.80 -0.37 11.64
C GLY A 294 -25.67 -0.72 10.40
N GLY A 295 -25.03 -1.02 9.27
CA GLY A 295 -25.66 -1.35 7.99
C GLY A 295 -26.21 -0.12 7.25
N LYS A 296 -25.77 1.09 7.61
CA LYS A 296 -26.20 2.34 6.96
C LYS A 296 -25.01 3.14 6.48
N ARG A 297 -25.07 3.67 5.26
CA ARG A 297 -24.08 4.64 4.75
C ARG A 297 -24.14 5.91 5.61
N THR A 298 -23.04 6.24 6.28
CA THR A 298 -22.99 7.37 7.22
C THR A 298 -22.30 8.60 6.63
N ALA A 299 -21.27 8.39 5.81
CA ALA A 299 -20.50 9.49 5.25
C ALA A 299 -19.75 9.06 3.99
N ILE A 300 -19.39 10.04 3.17
CA ILE A 300 -18.42 9.90 2.09
C ILE A 300 -17.53 11.13 2.04
N THR A 301 -16.23 10.93 1.82
CA THR A 301 -15.25 12.01 1.67
C THR A 301 -14.39 11.77 0.43
N ALA A 302 -13.80 12.84 -0.12
CA ALA A 302 -12.62 12.66 -0.98
C ALA A 302 -11.53 11.95 -0.18
N TYR A 303 -10.75 11.09 -0.83
CA TYR A 303 -9.71 10.29 -0.17
C TYR A 303 -8.61 11.15 0.43
N SER A 304 -8.25 12.20 -0.30
CA SER A 304 -7.21 13.16 0.07
C SER A 304 -7.83 14.56 0.14
N PRO A 305 -8.43 14.97 1.27
CA PRO A 305 -9.16 16.23 1.39
C PRO A 305 -8.24 17.45 1.62
N PHE A 306 -6.96 17.38 1.21
CA PHE A 306 -5.96 18.42 1.50
C PHE A 306 -6.06 19.66 0.61
N VAL A 307 -6.78 19.58 -0.51
CA VAL A 307 -6.94 20.70 -1.46
C VAL A 307 -8.37 20.75 -1.98
N TYR A 308 -8.79 21.97 -2.31
CA TYR A 308 -10.04 22.21 -3.02
C TYR A 308 -9.91 21.74 -4.47
N ASP A 309 -10.76 20.80 -4.88
CA ASP A 309 -10.85 20.33 -6.26
C ASP A 309 -12.11 20.90 -6.91
N GLU A 310 -11.92 21.94 -7.74
CA GLU A 310 -13.01 22.65 -8.42
C GLU A 310 -13.83 21.71 -9.31
N LYS A 311 -13.19 20.72 -9.94
CA LYS A 311 -13.87 19.76 -10.81
C LYS A 311 -14.80 18.87 -10.00
N ILE A 312 -14.34 18.37 -8.84
CA ILE A 312 -15.18 17.57 -7.95
C ILE A 312 -16.40 18.38 -7.47
N VAL A 313 -16.20 19.65 -7.13
CA VAL A 313 -17.29 20.50 -6.65
C VAL A 313 -18.31 20.79 -7.75
N LYS A 314 -17.84 21.16 -8.96
CA LYS A 314 -18.70 21.40 -10.12
C LYS A 314 -19.46 20.16 -10.57
N GLU A 315 -18.82 19.00 -10.56
CA GLU A 315 -19.42 17.72 -11.01
C GLU A 315 -20.02 16.90 -9.86
N LYS A 316 -20.14 17.45 -8.65
CA LYS A 316 -20.51 16.71 -7.43
C LYS A 316 -21.73 15.81 -7.60
N LYS A 317 -22.81 16.32 -8.19
CA LYS A 317 -24.06 15.56 -8.39
C LYS A 317 -23.82 14.33 -9.28
N LYS A 318 -23.17 14.52 -10.42
CA LYS A 318 -22.85 13.46 -11.38
C LYS A 318 -21.87 12.43 -10.81
N ILE A 319 -20.87 12.88 -10.07
CA ILE A 319 -19.92 12.02 -9.36
C ILE A 319 -20.68 11.16 -8.34
N TRP A 320 -21.54 11.79 -7.54
CA TRP A 320 -22.34 11.10 -6.52
C TRP A 320 -23.27 10.07 -7.13
N GLU A 321 -24.02 10.38 -8.19
CA GLU A 321 -24.94 9.43 -8.84
C GLU A 321 -24.22 8.13 -9.25
N LYS A 322 -23.02 8.25 -9.84
CA LYS A 322 -22.24 7.07 -10.23
C LYS A 322 -21.65 6.30 -9.04
N ILE A 323 -21.23 7.02 -8.01
CA ILE A 323 -20.75 6.41 -6.76
C ILE A 323 -21.90 5.65 -6.09
N ASP A 324 -23.07 6.26 -5.99
CA ASP A 324 -24.24 5.71 -5.32
C ASP A 324 -24.73 4.43 -6.00
N GLU A 325 -24.75 4.43 -7.34
CA GLU A 325 -25.06 3.24 -8.15
C GLU A 325 -24.14 2.06 -7.79
N ILE A 326 -22.82 2.28 -7.86
CA ILE A 326 -21.82 1.24 -7.63
C ILE A 326 -21.76 0.80 -6.15
N TRP A 327 -21.91 1.75 -5.21
CA TRP A 327 -21.95 1.44 -3.78
C TRP A 327 -23.21 0.62 -3.45
N THR A 328 -24.35 0.91 -4.08
CA THR A 328 -25.59 0.11 -3.92
C THR A 328 -25.40 -1.33 -4.37
N GLN A 329 -24.74 -1.53 -5.52
CA GLN A 329 -24.42 -2.88 -5.99
C GLN A 329 -23.47 -3.61 -5.02
N ALA A 330 -22.46 -2.93 -4.49
CA ALA A 330 -21.53 -3.52 -3.52
C ALA A 330 -22.23 -3.86 -2.20
N GLU A 331 -23.03 -2.95 -1.65
CA GLU A 331 -23.78 -3.13 -0.39
C GLU A 331 -24.72 -4.34 -0.45
N ALA A 332 -25.40 -4.56 -1.58
CA ALA A 332 -26.26 -5.74 -1.78
C ALA A 332 -25.51 -7.09 -1.73
N LYS A 333 -24.18 -7.08 -1.81
CA LYS A 333 -23.32 -8.28 -1.79
C LYS A 333 -22.48 -8.40 -0.52
N LEU A 334 -22.39 -7.34 0.27
CA LEU A 334 -21.60 -7.31 1.51
C LEU A 334 -22.49 -7.67 2.70
N THR A 335 -22.02 -8.59 3.54
CA THR A 335 -22.75 -9.01 4.74
C THR A 335 -22.39 -8.21 6.00
N LEU A 336 -21.37 -7.35 5.91
CA LEU A 336 -20.88 -6.54 7.01
C LEU A 336 -21.80 -5.36 7.31
N LYS A 337 -22.02 -5.11 8.60
CA LYS A 337 -22.77 -3.92 9.06
C LYS A 337 -21.88 -2.70 9.26
N ASP A 338 -20.59 -2.88 9.48
CA ASP A 338 -19.64 -1.78 9.65
C ASP A 338 -18.51 -1.98 8.64
N TYR A 339 -18.23 -0.98 7.81
CA TYR A 339 -17.10 -1.01 6.88
C TYR A 339 -16.71 0.38 6.36
N SER A 340 -15.46 0.49 5.89
CA SER A 340 -15.09 1.54 4.93
C SER A 340 -15.11 0.96 3.51
N ILE A 341 -15.16 1.80 2.50
CA ILE A 341 -15.02 1.39 1.10
C ILE A 341 -14.27 2.48 0.36
N GLU A 342 -13.22 2.14 -0.39
CA GLU A 342 -12.58 3.09 -1.31
C GLU A 342 -13.33 2.97 -2.66
N LEU A 343 -13.67 4.10 -3.26
CA LEU A 343 -14.44 4.17 -4.50
C LEU A 343 -13.66 5.05 -5.46
N ALA A 344 -13.51 4.60 -6.69
CA ALA A 344 -12.62 5.19 -7.66
C ALA A 344 -13.36 5.43 -8.97
N MET A 345 -13.15 6.59 -9.60
CA MET A 345 -13.65 6.81 -10.95
C MET A 345 -12.51 6.68 -11.96
N THR A 346 -12.82 6.10 -13.13
CA THR A 346 -11.91 6.11 -14.28
C THR A 346 -12.30 7.22 -15.24
N THR A 347 -11.29 7.90 -15.78
CA THR A 347 -11.49 8.81 -16.90
C THR A 347 -11.62 8.01 -18.20
N PRO A 348 -12.35 8.50 -19.21
CA PRO A 348 -12.27 7.92 -20.54
C PRO A 348 -10.82 7.93 -21.02
N ASP A 349 -10.43 6.96 -21.84
CA ASP A 349 -9.17 7.03 -22.60
C ASP A 349 -9.22 8.30 -23.45
N THR A 350 -8.25 9.20 -23.24
CA THR A 350 -8.07 10.44 -24.01
C THR A 350 -7.11 10.24 -25.15
#